data_AF-A0A1V4FL59-F1
#
_entry.id   AF-A0A1V4FL59-F1
#
_cell.length_a   1.000
_cell.length_b   1.000
_cell.length_c   1.000
_cell.angle_alpha   90.00
_cell.angle_beta   90.00
_cell.angle_gamma   90.00
#
_symmetry.space_group_name_H-M   'P 1'
#
loop_
_entity.id
_entity.type
_entity.pdbx_description
1 polymer ?
#
loop_
_entity_poly.entity_id
_entity_poly.type
_entity_poly.pdbx_seq_one_letter_code
_entity_poly.pdbx_strand_id
1 'polypeptide(L)' 'MERLTKIADKVEKQIRSIGESEVSSQIIGKFVMNELKGVDEIAYIRFASVYRQFKDVDAFMSELETMMKAEHKK' A
#
# COMPACT_ATOMS: atom_id res chain seq x y z
N MET A 1 7.27 4.03 -16.36
CA MET A 1 8.33 4.15 -15.31
C MET A 1 8.21 5.44 -14.50
N GLU A 2 8.03 6.60 -15.13
CA GLU A 2 7.97 7.91 -14.43
C GLU A 2 6.95 7.96 -13.26
N ARG A 3 5.76 7.37 -13.41
CA ARG A 3 4.74 7.33 -12.34
C ARG A 3 5.20 6.58 -11.09
N LEU A 4 5.93 5.47 -11.25
CA LEU A 4 6.45 4.69 -10.12
C LEU A 4 7.58 5.44 -9.41
N THR A 5 8.44 6.14 -10.16
CA THR A 5 9.47 7.02 -9.59
C THR A 5 8.84 8.11 -8.74
N LYS A 6 7.78 8.79 -9.23
CA LYS A 6 7.07 9.81 -8.46
C LYS A 6 6.46 9.27 -7.15
N ILE A 7 5.97 8.04 -7.15
CA ILE A 7 5.47 7.38 -5.94
C ILE A 7 6.62 7.13 -4.96
N ALA A 8 7.75 6.60 -5.44
CA ALA A 8 8.93 6.38 -4.61
C ALA A 8 9.44 7.69 -3.98
N ASP A 9 9.54 8.76 -4.77
CA ASP A 9 9.96 10.09 -4.27
C ASP A 9 9.01 10.63 -3.20
N LYS A 10 7.70 10.38 -3.35
CA LYS A 10 6.69 10.83 -2.39
C LYS A 10 6.79 10.03 -1.08
N VAL A 11 6.97 8.71 -1.17
CA VAL A 11 7.19 7.85 -0.01
C VAL A 11 8.50 8.24 0.70
N GLU A 12 9.57 8.51 -0.04
CA GLU A 12 10.84 8.97 0.53
C GLU A 12 10.66 10.29 1.29
N LYS A 13 9.96 11.27 0.71
CA LYS A 13 9.64 12.54 1.38
C LYS A 13 8.84 12.33 2.66
N GLN A 14 7.85 11.44 2.65
CA GLN A 14 7.07 11.09 3.84
C GLN A 14 7.96 10.49 4.93
N ILE A 15 8.85 9.56 4.57
CA ILE A 15 9.78 8.93 5.52
C ILE A 15 10.74 9.99 6.09
N ARG A 16 11.34 10.83 5.25
CA ARG A 16 12.24 11.90 5.70
C ARG A 16 11.55 12.90 6.63
N SER A 17 10.25 13.15 6.44
CA SER A 17 9.47 14.06 7.29
C SER A 17 9.24 13.54 8.72
N ILE A 18 9.46 12.24 8.97
CA ILE A 18 9.37 11.65 10.32
C ILE A 18 10.52 12.17 11.20
N GLY A 19 11.69 12.45 10.62
CA GLY A 19 12.83 13.00 11.37
C GLY A 19 13.57 11.98 12.26
N GLU A 20 13.29 10.69 12.11
CA GLU A 20 13.97 9.62 12.85
C GLU A 20 15.17 9.05 12.06
N SER A 21 16.21 8.63 12.77
CA SER A 21 17.41 8.00 12.18
C SER A 21 17.18 6.56 11.74
N GLU A 22 16.21 5.88 12.35
CA GLU A 22 15.82 4.51 12.05
C GLU A 22 14.32 4.47 11.82
N VAL A 23 13.89 3.75 10.79
CA VAL A 23 12.46 3.66 10.44
C VAL A 23 12.12 2.19 10.19
N SER A 24 11.06 1.72 10.86
CA SER A 24 10.56 0.37 10.64
C SER A 24 10.13 0.18 9.19
N SER A 25 10.52 -0.93 8.57
CA SER A 25 10.09 -1.33 7.22
C SER A 25 8.55 -1.40 7.10
N GLN A 26 7.86 -1.62 8.23
CA GLN A 26 6.40 -1.56 8.29
C GLN A 26 5.89 -0.18 7.90
N ILE A 27 6.46 0.89 8.45
CA ILE A 27 6.03 2.27 8.16
C ILE A 27 6.20 2.56 6.65
N ILE A 28 7.30 2.12 6.05
CA ILE A 28 7.57 2.27 4.62
C ILE A 28 6.50 1.57 3.79
N GLY A 29 6.23 0.30 4.09
CA GLY A 29 5.23 -0.49 3.37
C GLY A 29 3.82 0.09 3.48
N LYS A 30 3.45 0.67 4.63
CA LYS A 30 2.18 1.39 4.81
C LYS A 30 2.07 2.60 3.86
N PHE A 31 3.12 3.40 3.72
CA PHE A 31 3.11 4.53 2.79
C PHE A 31 3.02 4.09 1.34
N VAL A 32 3.78 3.05 0.96
CA VAL A 32 3.70 2.47 -0.39
C VAL A 32 2.28 1.96 -0.69
N MET A 33 1.66 1.24 0.24
CA MET A 33 0.27 0.79 0.09
C MET A 33 -0.70 1.96 -0.14
N ASN A 34 -0.59 3.03 0.64
CA ASN A 34 -1.47 4.19 0.49
C ASN A 34 -1.35 4.85 -0.88
N GLU A 35 -0.14 4.96 -1.42
CA GLU A 35 0.09 5.51 -2.76
C GLU A 35 -0.41 4.56 -3.86
N LEU A 36 -0.20 3.25 -3.71
CA LEU A 36 -0.65 2.25 -4.69
C LEU A 36 -2.17 2.15 -4.80
N LYS A 37 -2.90 2.38 -3.69
CA LYS A 37 -4.37 2.31 -3.66
C LYS A 37 -5.03 3.24 -4.69
N GLY A 38 -4.45 4.41 -4.95
CA GLY A 38 -4.97 5.37 -5.94
C GLY A 38 -4.40 5.19 -7.34
N VAL A 39 -3.57 4.16 -7.55
CA VAL A 39 -2.78 3.98 -8.78
C VAL A 39 -3.25 2.76 -9.55
N ASP A 40 -3.30 1.63 -8.87
CA ASP A 40 -3.66 0.32 -9.42
C ASP A 40 -4.05 -0.61 -8.26
N GLU A 41 -5.30 -1.07 -8.28
CA GLU A 41 -5.83 -1.95 -7.23
C GLU A 41 -5.08 -3.28 -7.18
N ILE A 42 -4.76 -3.88 -8.33
CA ILE A 42 -4.06 -5.18 -8.38
C ILE A 42 -2.67 -5.05 -7.75
N ALA A 43 -1.95 -3.97 -8.02
CA ALA A 43 -0.66 -3.66 -7.42
C ALA A 43 -0.78 -3.45 -5.90
N TYR A 44 -1.82 -2.71 -5.45
CA TYR A 44 -2.12 -2.57 -4.02
C TYR A 44 -2.33 -3.93 -3.35
N ILE A 45 -3.16 -4.78 -3.95
CA ILE A 45 -3.51 -6.11 -3.44
C ILE A 45 -2.26 -7.00 -3.33
N ARG A 46 -1.43 -7.03 -4.38
CA ARG A 46 -0.17 -7.77 -4.42
C ARG A 46 0.84 -7.28 -3.37
N PHE A 47 0.84 -5.99 -3.09
CA PHE A 47 1.73 -5.43 -2.07
C PHE A 47 1.19 -5.73 -0.66
N ALA A 48 -0.12 -5.57 -0.45
CA ALA A 48 -0.79 -5.87 0.80
C ALA A 48 -0.66 -7.34 1.18
N SER A 49 -0.64 -8.27 0.22
CA SER A 49 -0.53 -9.71 0.49
C SER A 49 0.77 -10.07 1.23
N VAL A 50 1.88 -9.44 0.84
CA VAL A 50 3.20 -9.61 1.48
C VAL A 50 3.26 -8.81 2.79
N TYR A 51 2.77 -7.57 2.76
CA TYR A 51 2.93 -6.63 3.88
C TYR A 51 2.07 -7.00 5.10
N ARG A 52 0.80 -7.36 4.89
CA ARG A 52 -0.10 -7.71 6.00
C ARG A 52 0.08 -9.14 6.50
N GLN A 53 0.95 -9.93 5.86
CA GLN A 53 1.13 -11.36 6.15
C GLN A 53 -0.22 -12.03 6.37
N PHE A 54 -1.13 -11.93 5.40
CA PHE A 54 -2.41 -12.62 5.54
C PHE A 54 -2.11 -14.10 5.76
N LYS A 55 -2.43 -14.55 6.97
CA LYS A 55 -2.20 -15.94 7.38
C LYS A 55 -3.11 -16.90 6.62
N ASP A 56 -4.17 -16.36 6.01
CA ASP A 56 -5.23 -17.09 5.34
C ASP A 56 -5.70 -16.36 4.07
N VAL A 57 -5.97 -17.15 3.02
CA VAL A 57 -6.54 -16.69 1.75
C VAL A 57 -7.93 -16.10 1.96
N ASP A 58 -8.69 -16.61 2.93
CA ASP A 58 -10.04 -16.11 3.22
C ASP A 58 -10.02 -14.66 3.75
N ALA A 59 -9.02 -14.32 4.58
CA ALA A 59 -8.84 -12.95 5.08
C ALA A 59 -8.46 -11.98 3.95
N PHE A 60 -7.72 -12.46 2.95
CA PHE A 60 -7.37 -11.70 1.76
C PHE A 60 -8.58 -11.49 0.84
N MET A 61 -9.39 -12.53 0.60
CA MET A 61 -10.60 -12.44 -0.22
C MET A 61 -11.66 -11.53 0.40
N SER A 62 -11.80 -11.53 1.73
CA SER A 62 -12.71 -10.64 2.45
C SER A 62 -12.31 -9.15 2.32
N GLU A 63 -11.01 -8.85 2.43
CA GLU A 63 -10.49 -7.49 2.23
C GLU A 63 -10.69 -7.04 0.78
N LEU A 64 -10.46 -7.94 -0.19
CA LEU A 64 -10.72 -7.74 -1.62
C LEU A 64 -12.18 -7.38 -1.90
N GLU A 65 -13.12 -8.19 -1.39
CA GLU A 65 -14.55 -7.93 -1.55
C GLU A 65 -14.95 -6.58 -0.96
N THR A 66 -14.39 -6.23 0.20
CA THR A 66 -14.66 -4.94 0.87
C THR A 66 -14.18 -3.77 0.01
N MET A 67 -13.02 -3.89 -0.63
CA MET A 67 -12.51 -2.88 -1.54
C MET A 67 -13.36 -2.74 -2.81
N MET A 68 -13.68 -3.85 -3.48
CA MET A 68 -14.50 -3.84 -4.70
C MET A 68 -15.90 -3.25 -4.45
N LYS A 69 -16.52 -3.54 -3.29
CA LYS A 69 -17.82 -2.96 -2.89
C LYS A 69 -17.73 -1.46 -2.63
N ALA A 70 -16.58 -0.94 -2.17
CA ALA A 70 -16.39 0.49 -1.91
C ALA A 70 -16.23 1.32 -3.20
N GLU A 71 -15.72 0.73 -4.27
CA GLU A 71 -15.54 1.41 -5.57
C GLU A 71 -16.81 1.47 -6.41
N HIS A 72 -17.67 0.45 -6.33
CA HIS A 72 -18.96 0.43 -7.05
C HIS A 72 -20.02 1.39 -6.47
N LYS A 73 -19.69 2.12 -5.39
CA LYS A 73 -20.59 3.05 -4.71
C LYS A 73 -20.32 4.53 -5.03
N LYS A 74 -19.42 4.80 -5.97
CA LYS A 74 -19.09 6.14 -6.47
C LYS A 74 -19.70 6.41 -7.84
#